data_AF-A0AAV2PTS2-F1
#
_entry.id   AF-A0AAV2PTS2-F1
#
_cell.length_a   1.000
_cell.length_b   1.000
_cell.length_c   1.000
_cell.angle_alpha   90.00
_cell.angle_beta   90.00
_cell.angle_gamma   90.00
#
_symmetry.space_group_name_H-M   'P 1'
#
loop_
_entity.id
_entity.type
_entity.pdbx_description
1 polymer ?
#
loop_
_entity_poly.entity_id
_entity_poly.type
_entity_poly.pdbx_seq_one_letter_code
_entity_poly.pdbx_strand_id
1 'polypeptide(L)'
;SIHFWKEDSWFAAQRVQGLVPNIIKLCHKIPDKLGVTEEVVKGLLEHFTLHQALKNNKIFITDLEILDGVEYRNNIDHSAPIALFYLNMRNQLMPITIQLRQRKGPSNP
;
A
#
# COMPACT_ATOMS: atom_id res chain seq x y z
N SER A 1 2.63 8.86 18.48
CA SER A 1 1.71 9.94 18.90
C SER A 1 0.28 9.48 18.69
N ILE A 2 -0.54 9.50 19.74
CA ILE A 2 -1.97 9.09 19.67
C ILE A 2 -2.85 10.13 18.96
N HIS A 3 -2.29 11.28 18.59
CA HIS A 3 -3.07 12.38 17.98
C HIS A 3 -3.20 12.24 16.46
N PHE A 4 -2.25 11.57 15.80
CA PHE A 4 -2.15 11.54 14.33
C PHE A 4 -2.41 10.16 13.70
N TRP A 5 -2.81 9.16 14.49
CA TRP A 5 -2.92 7.78 14.01
C TRP A 5 -3.94 7.58 12.87
N LYS A 6 -4.92 8.49 12.76
CA LYS A 6 -5.94 8.50 11.70
C LYS A 6 -5.53 9.25 10.45
N GLU A 7 -4.38 9.93 10.46
CA GLU A 7 -3.92 10.69 9.30
C GLU A 7 -3.17 9.78 8.34
N ASP A 8 -3.56 9.82 7.07
CA ASP A 8 -2.96 9.02 5.99
C ASP A 8 -1.46 9.27 5.85
N SER A 9 -1.06 10.54 5.92
CA SER A 9 0.35 10.95 5.89
C SER A 9 1.14 10.35 7.06
N TRP A 10 0.53 10.28 8.25
CA TRP A 10 1.16 9.69 9.42
C TRP A 10 1.23 8.17 9.32
N PHE A 11 0.17 7.52 8.85
CA PHE A 11 0.15 6.08 8.57
C PHE A 11 1.26 5.68 7.59
N ALA A 12 1.41 6.42 6.50
CA ALA A 12 2.42 6.14 5.49
C ALA A 12 3.85 6.51 5.96
N ALA A 13 4.01 7.58 6.75
CA ALA A 13 5.30 7.94 7.33
C ALA A 13 5.89 6.83 8.23
N GLN A 14 5.04 6.04 8.90
CA GLN A 14 5.51 4.88 9.69
C GLN A 14 6.25 3.83 8.85
N ARG A 15 6.07 3.81 7.51
CA ARG A 15 6.77 2.87 6.63
C ARG A 15 8.24 3.22 6.39
N VAL A 16 8.64 4.45 6.67
CA VAL A 16 10.01 4.93 6.48
C VAL A 16 10.66 5.42 7.77
N GLN A 17 9.86 5.85 8.75
CA GLN A 17 10.33 6.41 10.02
C GLN A 17 9.83 5.63 11.25
N GLY A 18 8.98 4.62 11.05
CA GLY A 18 8.44 3.81 12.14
C GLY A 18 9.33 2.63 12.52
N LEU A 19 8.73 1.66 13.20
CA LEU A 19 9.44 0.51 13.78
C LEU A 19 10.07 -0.42 12.74
N VAL A 20 9.43 -0.59 11.58
CA VAL A 20 9.83 -1.56 10.55
C VAL A 20 9.96 -0.87 9.19
N PRO A 21 11.04 -0.09 8.97
CA PRO A 21 11.20 0.73 7.77
C PRO A 21 11.74 -0.03 6.54
N ASN A 22 12.01 -1.33 6.66
CA ASN A 22 12.68 -2.14 5.63
C ASN A 22 11.73 -2.87 4.66
N ILE A 23 10.41 -2.72 4.81
CA ILE A 23 9.42 -3.44 3.98
C ILE A 23 9.02 -2.64 2.74
N ILE A 24 8.99 -1.31 2.83
CA ILE A 24 8.56 -0.47 1.71
C ILE A 24 9.63 -0.46 0.61
N LYS A 25 9.20 -0.57 -0.65
CA LYS A 25 10.07 -0.54 -1.82
C LYS A 25 9.45 0.27 -2.95
N LEU A 26 10.28 0.77 -3.85
CA LEU A 26 9.83 1.40 -5.09
C LEU A 26 9.06 0.39 -5.94
N CYS A 27 7.91 0.78 -6.46
CA CYS A 27 7.08 -0.06 -7.31
C CYS A 27 7.32 0.29 -8.78
N HIS A 28 7.98 -0.60 -9.52
CA HIS A 28 8.19 -0.43 -10.97
C HIS A 28 7.02 -0.97 -11.80
N LYS A 29 6.33 -2.00 -11.31
CA LYS A 29 5.17 -2.61 -11.93
C LYS A 29 4.18 -3.03 -10.84
N ILE A 30 2.90 -2.77 -11.07
CA ILE A 30 1.82 -3.25 -10.21
C ILE A 30 1.77 -4.79 -10.26
N PRO A 31 1.77 -5.49 -9.10
CA PRO A 31 1.63 -6.94 -9.09
C PRO A 31 0.29 -7.39 -9.67
N ASP A 32 0.28 -8.45 -10.50
CA ASP A 32 -0.95 -8.93 -11.15
C ASP A 32 -2.00 -9.44 -10.14
N LYS A 33 -1.55 -9.77 -8.92
CA LYS A 33 -2.36 -10.19 -7.76
C LYS A 33 -3.09 -9.04 -7.04
N LEU A 34 -2.72 -7.79 -7.34
CA LEU A 34 -3.36 -6.60 -6.80
C LEU A 34 -4.46 -6.12 -7.76
N GLY A 35 -5.69 -5.99 -7.24
CA GLY A 35 -6.87 -5.58 -8.01
C GLY A 35 -6.99 -4.09 -8.32
N VAL A 36 -5.90 -3.32 -8.25
CA VAL A 36 -5.94 -1.86 -8.44
C VAL A 36 -6.13 -1.50 -9.91
N THR A 37 -7.04 -0.56 -10.18
CA THR A 37 -7.25 0.03 -11.50
C THR A 37 -7.06 1.54 -11.45
N GLU A 38 -6.95 2.18 -12.62
CA GLU A 38 -6.82 3.64 -12.73
C GLU A 38 -8.01 4.36 -12.08
N GLU A 39 -9.20 3.78 -12.18
CA GLU A 39 -10.43 4.32 -11.60
C GLU A 39 -10.39 4.34 -10.08
N VAL A 40 -9.81 3.32 -9.45
CA VAL A 40 -9.70 3.20 -7.98
C VAL A 40 -8.82 4.30 -7.40
N VAL A 41 -7.73 4.64 -8.10
CA VAL A 41 -6.76 5.65 -7.63
C VAL A 41 -7.00 7.04 -8.21
N LYS A 42 -8.09 7.21 -8.96
CA LYS A 42 -8.43 8.48 -9.62
C LYS A 42 -8.62 9.58 -8.58
N GLY A 43 -7.91 10.68 -8.76
CA GLY A 43 -7.94 11.83 -7.84
C GLY A 43 -7.00 11.72 -6.64
N LEU A 44 -6.38 10.56 -6.39
CA LEU A 44 -5.37 10.39 -5.34
C LEU A 44 -3.95 10.71 -5.83
N LEU A 45 -3.75 10.76 -7.15
CA LEU A 45 -2.45 10.94 -7.81
C LEU A 45 -2.21 12.36 -8.34
N GLU A 46 -2.93 13.35 -7.79
CA GLU A 46 -2.83 14.76 -8.17
C GLU A 46 -3.03 14.99 -9.68
N HIS A 47 -1.95 15.20 -10.44
CA HIS A 47 -1.97 15.46 -11.88
C HIS A 47 -1.46 14.28 -12.72
N PHE A 48 -1.12 13.16 -12.10
CA PHE A 48 -0.56 11.98 -12.77
C PHE A 48 -1.60 10.89 -12.95
N THR A 49 -1.48 10.15 -14.06
CA THR A 49 -2.07 8.80 -14.16
C THR A 49 -1.20 7.79 -13.39
N LEU A 50 -1.74 6.61 -13.07
CA LEU A 50 -0.98 5.54 -12.39
C LEU A 50 0.27 5.17 -13.21
N HIS A 51 0.12 5.06 -14.53
CA HIS A 51 1.24 4.79 -15.42
C HIS A 51 2.33 5.88 -15.37
N GLN A 52 1.93 7.15 -15.38
CA GLN A 52 2.89 8.25 -15.27
C GLN A 52 3.56 8.27 -13.89
N ALA A 53 2.81 8.02 -12.81
CA ALA A 53 3.35 7.99 -11.46
C ALA A 53 4.39 6.85 -11.29
N LEU A 54 4.13 5.66 -11.86
CA LEU A 54 5.09 4.55 -11.91
C LEU A 54 6.37 4.95 -12.66
N LYS A 55 6.22 5.54 -13.86
CA LYS A 55 7.35 5.99 -14.68
C LYS A 55 8.21 7.06 -14.00
N ASN A 56 7.59 7.91 -13.18
CA ASN A 56 8.28 8.97 -12.43
C ASN A 56 8.79 8.49 -11.05
N ASN A 57 8.79 7.18 -10.77
CA ASN A 57 9.22 6.61 -9.50
C ASN A 57 8.49 7.19 -8.28
N LYS A 58 7.19 7.51 -8.44
CA LYS A 58 6.35 8.08 -7.38
C LYS A 58 5.49 7.05 -6.65
N ILE A 59 5.46 5.80 -7.10
CA ILE A 59 4.65 4.74 -6.49
C ILE A 59 5.55 3.78 -5.71
N PHE A 60 5.14 3.49 -4.48
CA PHE A 60 5.81 2.58 -3.57
C PHE A 60 4.85 1.48 -3.14
N ILE A 61 5.40 0.36 -2.70
CA ILE A 61 4.63 -0.82 -2.33
C ILE A 61 5.18 -1.44 -1.06
N THR A 62 4.28 -1.95 -0.22
CA THR A 62 4.58 -2.93 0.82
C THR A 62 3.78 -4.18 0.52
N ASP A 63 4.46 -5.33 0.43
CA ASP A 63 3.83 -6.63 0.15
C ASP A 63 4.19 -7.59 1.29
N LEU A 64 3.19 -7.96 2.09
CA LEU A 64 3.34 -8.87 3.23
C LEU A 64 3.00 -10.32 2.87
N GLU A 65 3.32 -10.75 1.65
CA GLU A 65 3.13 -12.13 1.17
C GLU A 65 3.72 -13.20 2.08
N ILE A 66 4.77 -12.89 2.83
CA ILE A 66 5.36 -13.80 3.83
C ILE A 66 4.38 -14.24 4.93
N LEU A 67 3.30 -13.48 5.15
CA LEU A 67 2.25 -13.79 6.12
C LEU A 67 1.16 -14.71 5.53
N ASP A 68 1.14 -14.93 4.21
CA ASP A 68 0.12 -15.74 3.57
C ASP A 68 0.29 -17.22 3.91
N GLY A 69 -0.80 -17.87 4.33
CA GLY A 69 -0.79 -19.27 4.74
C GLY A 69 -0.08 -19.58 6.07
N VAL A 70 0.36 -18.57 6.82
CA VAL A 70 0.89 -18.78 8.18
C VAL A 70 -0.23 -19.26 9.10
N GLU A 71 -0.01 -20.38 9.79
CA GLU A 71 -0.92 -20.85 10.82
C GLU A 71 -0.70 -20.08 12.13
N TYR A 72 -1.76 -19.49 12.65
CA TYR A 72 -1.73 -18.72 13.88
C TYR A 72 -2.36 -19.51 15.02
N ARG A 73 -1.86 -19.30 16.24
CA ARG A 73 -2.46 -19.87 17.45
C ARG A 73 -3.89 -19.33 17.60
N ASN A 74 -4.80 -20.20 18.03
CA ASN A 74 -6.20 -19.89 18.35
C ASN A 74 -7.12 -19.53 17.16
N ASN A 75 -6.80 -19.96 15.94
CA ASN A 75 -7.65 -19.75 14.74
C ASN A 75 -8.01 -18.28 14.48
N ILE A 76 -7.13 -17.35 14.83
CA ILE A 76 -7.33 -15.93 14.51
C ILE A 76 -7.08 -15.74 13.02
N ASP A 77 -8.05 -15.13 12.34
CA ASP A 77 -7.92 -14.80 10.93
C ASP A 77 -6.99 -13.59 10.77
N HIS A 78 -5.89 -13.77 10.04
CA HIS A 78 -4.90 -12.74 9.81
C HIS A 78 -4.80 -12.38 8.33
N SER A 79 -4.55 -11.10 8.08
CA SER A 79 -4.37 -10.56 6.73
C SER A 79 -2.91 -10.67 6.28
N ALA A 80 -2.70 -10.85 4.99
CA ALA A 80 -1.41 -10.74 4.32
C ALA A 80 -1.51 -9.61 3.29
N PRO A 81 -1.49 -8.34 3.74
CA PRO A 81 -1.90 -7.22 2.91
C PRO A 81 -0.83 -6.80 1.91
N ILE A 82 -1.32 -6.20 0.83
CA ILE A 82 -0.54 -5.46 -0.15
C ILE A 82 -1.03 -4.02 -0.12
N ALA A 83 -0.13 -3.06 0.05
CA ALA A 83 -0.48 -1.64 0.05
C ALA A 83 0.39 -0.85 -0.91
N LEU A 84 -0.25 0.06 -1.66
CA LEU A 84 0.41 1.04 -2.51
C LEU A 84 0.42 2.41 -1.86
N PHE A 85 1.48 3.15 -2.14
CA PHE A 85 1.66 4.51 -1.68
C PHE A 85 2.13 5.40 -2.81
N TYR A 86 1.73 6.67 -2.79
CA TYR A 86 2.14 7.70 -3.73
C TYR A 86 2.94 8.79 -3.02
N LEU A 87 4.05 9.22 -3.64
CA LEU A 87 4.84 10.36 -3.19
C LEU A 87 4.32 11.64 -3.84
N ASN A 88 3.55 12.40 -3.07
CA ASN A 88 2.88 13.62 -3.53
C ASN A 88 3.85 14.78 -3.79
N MET A 89 3.35 15.89 -4.34
CA MET A 89 4.17 17.08 -4.62
C MET A 89 4.76 17.75 -3.37
N ARG A 90 4.23 17.45 -2.18
CA ARG A 90 4.75 17.94 -0.89
C ARG A 90 5.83 17.02 -0.31
N ASN A 91 6.30 16.03 -1.08
CA ASN A 91 7.25 15.00 -0.64
C ASN A 91 6.74 14.19 0.57
N GLN A 92 5.42 14.00 0.65
CA GLN A 92 4.78 13.14 1.63
C GLN A 92 4.32 11.86 0.96
N LEU A 93 4.62 10.73 1.59
CA LEU A 93 4.03 9.44 1.23
C LEU A 93 2.56 9.43 1.67
N MET A 94 1.68 9.01 0.77
CA MET A 94 0.24 8.88 1.00
C MET A 94 -0.19 7.46 0.61
N PRO A 95 -0.97 6.74 1.42
CA PRO A 95 -1.57 5.47 1.02
C PRO A 95 -2.60 5.73 -0.10
N ILE A 96 -2.64 4.86 -1.11
CA ILE A 96 -3.61 4.97 -2.22
C ILE A 96 -4.46 3.72 -2.40
N THR A 97 -3.97 2.56 -1.99
CA THR A 97 -4.72 1.29 -2.09
C THR A 97 -4.21 0.31 -1.04
N ILE A 98 -5.12 -0.46 -0.46
CA ILE A 98 -4.81 -1.57 0.46
C ILE A 98 -5.71 -2.75 0.09
N GLN A 99 -5.11 -3.88 -0.24
CA GLN A 99 -5.79 -5.17 -0.43
C GLN A 99 -5.37 -6.09 0.72
N LEU A 100 -6.34 -6.66 1.47
CA LEU A 100 -6.04 -7.34 2.74
C LEU A 100 -5.48 -8.77 2.57
N ARG A 101 -5.81 -9.43 1.45
CA ARG A 101 -5.27 -10.75 1.10
C ARG A 101 -4.46 -10.72 -0.18
N GLN A 102 -3.65 -11.74 -0.38
CA GLN A 102 -2.79 -11.86 -1.56
C GLN A 102 -3.56 -12.10 -2.86
N ARG A 103 -4.73 -12.76 -2.81
CA ARG A 103 -5.54 -13.05 -4.00
C ARG A 103 -6.65 -12.02 -4.18
N LYS A 104 -6.64 -11.27 -5.28
CA LYS A 104 -7.76 -10.40 -5.67
C LYS A 104 -9.04 -11.19 -5.90
N GLY A 105 -10.19 -10.64 -5.53
CA GLY A 105 -11.50 -11.23 -5.80
C GLY A 105 -12.65 -10.48 -5.12
N PRO A 106 -13.92 -10.80 -5.41
CA PRO A 106 -15.07 -10.07 -4.86
C PRO A 106 -15.15 -10.09 -3.33
N SER A 107 -14.59 -11.12 -2.68
CA SER A 107 -14.51 -11.25 -1.22
C SER A 107 -13.25 -10.62 -0.61
N ASN A 108 -12.39 -10.01 -1.42
CA ASN A 108 -11.17 -9.31 -1.02
C ASN A 108 -11.07 -8.01 -1.85
N PRO A 109 -11.86 -6.99 -1.47
CA PRO A 109 -11.90 -5.72 -2.19
C PRO A 109 -10.57 -4.98 -2.16
#